data_AF-S3DM46-F1
#
_entry.id   AF-S3DM46-F1
#
_cell.length_a   1.000
_cell.length_b   1.000
_cell.length_c   1.000
_cell.angle_alpha   90.00
_cell.angle_beta   90.00
_cell.angle_gamma   90.00
#
_symmetry.space_group_name_H-M   'P 1'
#
loop_
_entity.id
_entity.type
_entity.pdbx_description
1 polymer ?
#
loop_
_entity_poly.entity_id
_entity_poly.type
_entity_poly.pdbx_seq_one_letter_code
_entity_poly.pdbx_strand_id
1 'polypeptide(L)'
;MHSLLVLASLLTLTSAAQEYFSETCKDVLLGASTGILTATCNDKQQKPKAAALDLNKIIGVQTDPLSLIFTNPYNGPKPGFTPFCSGCVLTKKPHPIYGGPVTWMNCRCGSPSVTLESNLDENIGNDDGVLKSLFSDYKG
;
A
#
# COMPACT_ATOMS: atom_id res chain seq x y z
N MET A 1 4.66 18.02 55.45
CA MET A 1 5.59 18.28 54.33
C MET A 1 5.78 16.97 53.57
N HIS A 2 5.04 16.75 52.49
CA HIS A 2 5.22 15.56 51.65
C HIS A 2 5.40 16.02 50.20
N SER A 3 6.64 15.93 49.72
CA SER A 3 7.03 16.15 48.32
C SER A 3 6.29 15.17 47.42
N LEU A 4 5.53 15.70 46.47
CA LEU A 4 5.07 14.96 45.29
C LEU A 4 6.04 15.28 44.16
N LEU A 5 6.98 14.37 43.93
CA LEU A 5 7.83 14.33 42.74
C LEU A 5 6.95 13.94 41.55
N VAL A 6 6.58 14.92 40.73
CA VAL A 6 5.90 14.70 39.45
C VAL A 6 6.95 14.21 38.45
N LEU A 7 7.06 12.90 38.27
CA LEU A 7 7.78 12.35 37.12
C LEU A 7 6.92 12.57 35.86
N ALA A 8 7.21 13.63 35.13
CA ALA A 8 6.74 13.79 33.76
C ALA A 8 7.54 12.85 32.86
N SER A 9 7.00 11.65 32.61
CA SER A 9 7.52 10.75 31.58
C SER A 9 7.21 11.35 30.21
N LEU A 10 8.21 11.94 29.55
CA LEU A 10 8.13 12.28 28.14
C LEU A 10 7.91 11.00 27.35
N LEU A 11 6.69 10.78 26.84
CA LEU A 11 6.47 9.84 25.74
C LEU A 11 7.18 10.41 24.51
N THR A 12 8.40 9.96 24.25
CA THR A 12 9.00 10.09 22.91
C THR A 12 8.22 9.16 21.99
N LEU A 13 7.19 9.68 21.31
CA LEU A 13 6.62 9.03 20.15
C LEU A 13 7.73 9.02 19.08
N THR A 14 8.51 7.94 19.02
CA THR A 14 9.37 7.68 17.88
C THR A 14 8.43 7.44 16.71
N SER A 15 8.22 8.48 15.89
CA SER A 15 7.68 8.33 14.55
C SER A 15 8.71 7.50 13.78
N ALA A 16 8.58 6.18 13.81
CA ALA A 16 9.18 5.37 12.77
C ALA A 16 8.59 5.92 11.47
N ALA A 17 9.41 6.64 10.70
CA ALA A 17 9.02 7.05 9.37
C ALA A 17 8.66 5.75 8.64
N GLN A 18 7.40 5.62 8.25
CA GLN A 18 6.96 4.46 7.50
C GLN A 18 7.63 4.56 6.14
N GLU A 19 8.74 3.84 5.95
CA GLU A 19 9.43 3.78 4.67
C GLU A 19 8.46 3.18 3.65
N TYR A 20 8.12 3.96 2.64
CA TYR A 20 7.26 3.52 1.55
C TYR A 20 7.96 2.41 0.77
N PHE A 21 7.22 1.39 0.30
CA PHE A 21 7.86 0.31 -0.47
C PHE A 21 8.55 0.88 -1.72
N SER A 22 8.03 1.96 -2.28
CA SER A 22 8.62 2.66 -3.42
C SER A 22 10.00 3.28 -3.17
N GLU A 23 10.40 3.47 -1.91
CA GLU A 23 11.73 3.97 -1.54
C GLU A 23 12.76 2.84 -1.46
N THR A 24 12.31 1.62 -1.15
CA THR A 24 13.17 0.44 -0.95
C THR A 24 13.05 -0.61 -2.04
N CYS A 25 12.16 -0.39 -3.02
CA CYS A 25 11.94 -1.24 -4.18
C CYS A 25 12.08 -0.47 -5.50
N LYS A 26 12.66 -1.12 -6.49
CA LYS A 26 12.85 -0.62 -7.86
C LYS A 26 12.21 -1.55 -8.89
N ASP A 27 12.17 -1.09 -10.15
CA ASP A 27 11.68 -1.87 -11.29
C ASP A 27 10.23 -2.37 -11.06
N VAL A 28 9.39 -1.50 -10.50
CA VAL A 28 8.01 -1.82 -10.13
C VAL A 28 7.15 -1.92 -11.39
N LEU A 29 6.55 -3.09 -11.62
CA LEU A 29 5.71 -3.39 -12.77
C LEU A 29 4.38 -4.00 -12.33
N LEU A 30 3.31 -3.68 -13.05
CA LEU A 30 1.98 -4.24 -12.84
C LEU A 30 1.59 -5.10 -14.04
N GLY A 31 1.35 -6.39 -13.80
CA GLY A 31 0.65 -7.25 -14.75
C GLY A 31 -0.83 -6.89 -14.77
N ALA A 32 -1.24 -5.94 -15.61
CA ALA A 32 -2.60 -5.36 -15.58
C ALA A 32 -3.73 -6.39 -15.74
N SER A 33 -3.49 -7.50 -16.44
CA SER A 33 -4.46 -8.60 -16.59
C SER A 33 -4.47 -9.59 -15.43
N THR A 34 -3.35 -9.77 -14.74
CA THR A 34 -3.20 -10.73 -13.64
C THR A 34 -3.34 -10.09 -12.27
N GLY A 35 -3.20 -8.78 -12.17
CA GLY A 35 -3.16 -8.03 -10.91
C GLY A 35 -1.89 -8.29 -10.09
N ILE A 36 -0.85 -8.90 -10.68
CA ILE A 36 0.39 -9.16 -9.97
C ILE A 36 1.31 -7.94 -10.07
N LEU A 37 1.66 -7.37 -8.92
CA LEU A 37 2.69 -6.35 -8.77
C LEU A 37 4.04 -7.06 -8.57
N THR A 38 5.04 -6.73 -9.38
CA THR A 38 6.41 -7.25 -9.23
C THR A 38 7.39 -6.11 -9.02
N ALA A 39 8.42 -6.33 -8.22
CA ALA A 39 9.49 -5.38 -8.00
C ALA A 39 10.79 -6.08 -7.59
N THR A 40 11.89 -5.33 -7.57
CA THR A 40 13.12 -5.74 -6.87
C THR A 40 13.25 -4.92 -5.60
N CYS A 41 13.15 -5.55 -4.44
CA CYS A 41 13.12 -4.91 -3.13
C CYS A 41 14.38 -5.22 -2.33
N ASN A 42 14.90 -4.24 -1.59
CA ASN A 42 16.03 -4.45 -0.70
C ASN A 42 15.58 -5.19 0.57
N ASP A 43 16.38 -6.16 1.00
CA ASP A 43 16.24 -6.79 2.31
C ASP A 43 16.89 -5.94 3.42
N LYS A 44 16.84 -6.40 4.68
CA LYS A 44 17.43 -5.67 5.82
C LYS A 44 18.95 -5.48 5.71
N GLN A 45 19.62 -6.22 4.83
CA GLN A 45 21.06 -6.12 4.53
C GLN A 45 21.31 -5.30 3.26
N GLN A 46 20.31 -4.60 2.73
CA GLN A 46 20.35 -3.85 1.47
C GLN A 46 20.64 -4.72 0.24
N LYS A 47 20.34 -6.02 0.31
CA LYS A 47 20.50 -6.93 -0.84
C LYS A 47 19.19 -6.96 -1.64
N PRO A 48 19.26 -6.82 -2.97
CA PRO A 48 18.08 -6.86 -3.82
C PRO A 48 17.50 -8.28 -3.89
N LYS A 49 16.18 -8.39 -3.74
CA LYS A 49 15.40 -9.61 -3.91
C LYS A 49 14.23 -9.37 -4.86
N ALA A 50 13.93 -10.35 -5.70
CA ALA A 50 12.71 -10.32 -6.50
C ALA A 50 11.50 -10.50 -5.57
N ALA A 51 10.53 -9.61 -5.70
CA ALA A 51 9.31 -9.60 -4.89
C ALA A 51 8.09 -9.54 -5.80
N ALA A 52 7.01 -10.20 -5.36
CA ALA A 52 5.73 -10.17 -6.04
C ALA A 52 4.59 -10.12 -5.03
N LEU A 53 3.52 -9.42 -5.37
CA LEU A 53 2.30 -9.33 -4.58
C LEU A 53 1.08 -9.39 -5.49
N ASP A 54 0.15 -10.27 -5.16
CA ASP A 54 -1.13 -10.39 -5.86
C ASP A 54 -2.09 -9.32 -5.33
N LEU A 55 -2.29 -8.25 -6.11
CA LEU A 55 -3.15 -7.14 -5.72
C LEU A 55 -4.62 -7.53 -5.70
N ASN A 56 -5.06 -8.60 -6.39
CA ASN A 56 -6.45 -9.04 -6.30
C ASN A 56 -6.84 -9.57 -4.92
N LYS A 57 -5.85 -9.95 -4.09
CA LYS A 57 -6.10 -10.36 -2.70
C LYS A 57 -6.31 -9.20 -1.76
N ILE A 58 -5.79 -8.03 -2.12
CA ILE A 58 -5.71 -6.88 -1.22
C ILE A 58 -6.40 -5.64 -1.75
N ILE A 59 -6.79 -5.59 -3.02
CA ILE A 59 -7.54 -4.51 -3.65
C ILE A 59 -8.76 -5.10 -4.34
N GLY A 60 -9.94 -4.61 -3.97
CA GLY A 60 -11.17 -4.89 -4.69
C GLY A 60 -11.91 -3.63 -5.10
N VAL A 61 -13.11 -3.81 -5.63
CA VAL A 61 -14.00 -2.73 -6.06
C VAL A 61 -15.22 -2.67 -5.15
N GLN A 62 -15.51 -1.50 -4.60
CA GLN A 62 -16.84 -1.14 -4.09
C GLN A 62 -17.61 -0.45 -5.20
N THR A 63 -18.90 -0.76 -5.35
CA THR A 63 -19.74 -0.25 -6.45
C THR A 63 -20.57 0.98 -6.07
N ASP A 64 -20.72 1.26 -4.77
CA ASP A 64 -21.49 2.39 -4.26
C ASP A 64 -20.85 2.95 -2.97
N PRO A 65 -20.04 4.02 -3.06
CA PRO A 65 -19.57 4.66 -4.28
C PRO A 65 -18.53 3.79 -5.02
N LEU A 66 -18.47 3.94 -6.36
CA LEU A 66 -17.50 3.22 -7.19
C LEU A 66 -16.06 3.62 -6.83
N SER A 67 -15.32 2.71 -6.18
CA SER A 67 -13.97 2.97 -5.67
C SER A 67 -13.11 1.70 -5.60
N LEU A 68 -11.79 1.88 -5.65
CA LEU A 68 -10.82 0.83 -5.30
C LEU A 68 -10.63 0.84 -3.78
N ILE A 69 -10.78 -0.33 -3.16
CA ILE A 69 -10.70 -0.45 -1.70
C ILE A 69 -9.69 -1.52 -1.34
N PHE A 70 -8.79 -1.17 -0.42
CA PHE A 70 -7.89 -2.14 0.18
C PHE A 70 -8.62 -3.00 1.20
N THR A 71 -8.45 -4.32 1.11
CA THR A 71 -8.87 -5.27 2.13
C THR A 71 -8.13 -4.94 3.43
N ASN A 72 -8.90 -4.74 4.50
CA ASN A 72 -8.39 -4.50 5.84
C ASN A 72 -9.34 -5.16 6.88
N PRO A 73 -9.00 -5.13 8.18
CA PRO A 73 -9.78 -5.81 9.21
C PRO A 73 -11.22 -5.29 9.36
N TYR A 74 -11.49 -4.06 8.91
CA TYR A 74 -12.77 -3.38 9.09
C TYR A 74 -13.74 -3.61 7.94
N ASN A 75 -13.25 -3.93 6.73
CA ASN A 75 -14.09 -4.06 5.53
C ASN A 75 -14.11 -5.48 4.93
N GLY A 76 -13.23 -6.37 5.41
CA GLY A 76 -13.13 -7.75 4.95
C GLY A 76 -12.67 -7.89 3.50
N PRO A 77 -12.46 -9.12 3.02
CA PRO A 77 -12.02 -9.36 1.64
C PRO A 77 -13.08 -8.89 0.64
N LYS A 78 -12.61 -8.29 -0.45
CA LYS A 78 -13.43 -7.89 -1.60
C LYS A 78 -13.10 -8.77 -2.81
N PRO A 79 -14.02 -8.91 -3.79
CA PRO A 79 -13.65 -9.43 -5.10
C PRO A 79 -12.50 -8.61 -5.67
N GLY A 80 -11.47 -9.27 -6.19
CA GLY A 80 -10.31 -8.60 -6.80
C GLY A 80 -10.75 -7.60 -7.88
N PHE A 81 -9.91 -6.60 -8.14
CA PHE A 81 -10.25 -5.51 -9.05
C PHE A 81 -10.19 -5.88 -10.55
N THR A 82 -9.38 -6.87 -10.96
CA THR A 82 -9.16 -7.16 -12.40
C THR A 82 -10.41 -7.56 -13.19
N PRO A 83 -11.47 -8.16 -12.64
CA PRO A 83 -12.71 -8.42 -13.38
C PRO A 83 -13.53 -7.16 -13.65
N PHE A 84 -13.32 -6.08 -12.89
CA PHE A 84 -14.12 -4.85 -12.94
C PHE A 84 -13.36 -3.68 -13.55
N CYS A 85 -12.05 -3.83 -13.70
CA CYS A 85 -11.13 -2.78 -14.09
C CYS A 85 -10.24 -3.22 -15.25
N SER A 86 -9.89 -2.28 -16.11
CA SER A 86 -9.03 -2.47 -17.27
C SER A 86 -8.05 -1.31 -17.42
N GLY A 87 -7.04 -1.48 -18.27
CA GLY A 87 -6.09 -0.42 -18.61
C GLY A 87 -5.32 0.14 -17.40
N CYS A 88 -5.05 -0.70 -16.40
CA CYS A 88 -4.36 -0.26 -15.19
C CYS A 88 -2.89 0.10 -15.48
N VAL A 89 -2.46 1.26 -15.01
CA VAL A 89 -1.09 1.76 -15.17
C VAL A 89 -0.53 2.31 -13.86
N LEU A 90 0.78 2.14 -13.68
CA LEU A 90 1.50 2.74 -12.56
C LEU A 90 2.03 4.11 -12.94
N THR A 91 1.89 5.08 -12.04
CA THR A 91 2.48 6.43 -12.17
C THR A 91 3.16 6.83 -10.89
N LYS A 92 4.28 7.56 -10.99
CA LYS A 92 4.89 8.22 -9.84
C LYS A 92 4.32 9.63 -9.70
N LYS A 93 3.73 9.93 -8.55
CA LYS A 93 3.23 11.28 -8.22
C LYS A 93 3.59 11.59 -6.76
N PRO A 94 3.75 12.87 -6.37
CA PRO A 94 3.94 13.25 -4.98
C PRO A 94 2.82 12.75 -4.07
N HIS A 95 3.15 12.37 -2.83
CA HIS A 95 2.17 12.15 -1.79
C HIS A 95 1.43 13.48 -1.52
N PRO A 96 0.09 13.51 -1.51
CA PRO A 96 -0.68 14.76 -1.39
C PRO A 96 -0.36 15.57 -0.13
N ILE A 97 -0.02 14.87 0.96
CA ILE A 97 0.30 15.47 2.27
C ILE A 97 1.80 15.67 2.49
N TYR A 98 2.66 14.77 1.98
CA TYR A 98 4.07 14.69 2.37
C TYR A 98 5.06 15.01 1.23
N GLY A 99 4.58 15.20 0.00
CA GLY A 99 5.37 15.67 -1.15
C GLY A 99 6.37 14.68 -1.76
N GLY A 100 6.72 13.58 -1.07
CA GLY A 100 7.63 12.54 -1.59
C GLY A 100 7.02 11.70 -2.73
N PRO A 101 7.83 11.16 -3.66
CA PRO A 101 7.33 10.39 -4.80
C PRO A 101 6.77 9.04 -4.34
N VAL A 102 5.48 8.80 -4.58
CA VAL A 102 4.80 7.54 -4.28
C VAL A 102 4.24 6.89 -5.55
N THR A 103 3.95 5.60 -5.46
CA THR A 103 3.45 4.74 -6.53
C THR A 103 1.93 4.74 -6.53
N TRP A 104 1.36 5.34 -7.56
CA TRP A 104 -0.08 5.33 -7.80
C TRP A 104 -0.43 4.28 -8.85
N MET A 105 -1.53 3.57 -8.63
CA MET A 105 -2.20 2.75 -9.63
C MET A 105 -3.43 3.49 -10.13
N ASN A 106 -3.57 3.59 -11.46
CA ASN A 106 -4.72 4.23 -12.10
C ASN A 106 -5.39 3.20 -12.99
N CYS A 107 -6.68 2.95 -12.81
CA CYS A 107 -7.43 1.93 -13.53
C CYS A 107 -8.73 2.52 -14.09
N ARG A 108 -9.20 1.96 -15.21
CA ARG A 108 -10.53 2.25 -15.76
C ARG A 108 -11.51 1.19 -15.28
N CYS A 109 -12.46 1.55 -14.44
CA CYS A 109 -13.34 0.60 -13.76
C CYS A 109 -14.83 0.90 -14.00
N GLY A 110 -15.66 -0.15 -13.95
CA GLY A 110 -17.12 -0.03 -14.05
C GLY A 110 -17.66 0.14 -15.48
N SER A 111 -18.98 0.34 -15.57
CA SER A 111 -19.71 0.59 -16.82
C SER A 111 -20.83 1.61 -16.55
N PRO A 112 -20.75 2.85 -17.05
CA PRO A 112 -19.67 3.40 -17.88
C PRO A 112 -18.33 3.46 -17.14
N SER A 113 -17.23 3.34 -17.88
CA SER A 113 -15.88 3.29 -17.30
C SER A 113 -15.48 4.65 -16.72
N VAL A 114 -15.04 4.66 -15.46
CA VAL A 114 -14.42 5.82 -14.78
C VAL A 114 -12.97 5.51 -14.41
N THR A 115 -12.12 6.53 -14.35
CA THR A 115 -10.75 6.39 -13.84
C THR A 115 -10.76 6.42 -12.32
N LEU A 116 -10.27 5.36 -11.70
CA LEU A 116 -10.02 5.28 -10.26
C LEU A 116 -8.52 5.28 -10.01
N GLU A 117 -8.10 5.98 -8.96
CA GLU A 117 -6.71 6.09 -8.55
C GLU A 117 -6.54 5.49 -7.14
N SER A 118 -5.40 4.87 -6.89
CA SER A 118 -5.08 4.27 -5.60
C SER A 118 -3.59 4.43 -5.29
N ASN A 119 -3.25 4.96 -4.13
CA ASN A 119 -1.88 5.06 -3.65
C ASN A 119 -1.46 3.70 -3.06
N LEU A 120 -0.53 3.03 -3.73
CA LEU A 120 -0.07 1.72 -3.31
C LEU A 120 0.83 1.80 -2.08
N ASP A 121 1.59 2.88 -1.92
CA ASP A 121 2.54 3.05 -0.81
C ASP A 121 1.86 3.22 0.56
N GLU A 122 0.58 3.64 0.58
CA GLU A 122 -0.21 3.74 1.82
C GLU A 122 -0.60 2.38 2.40
N ASN A 123 -0.56 1.31 1.59
CA ASN A 123 -1.16 0.02 1.94
C ASN A 123 -0.26 -1.18 1.64
N ILE A 124 0.88 -0.95 0.99
CA ILE A 124 1.88 -1.96 0.63
C ILE A 124 3.23 -1.54 1.22
N GLY A 125 3.89 -2.49 1.88
CA GLY A 125 5.23 -2.33 2.44
C GLY A 125 6.23 -3.32 1.85
N ASN A 126 7.50 -3.06 2.12
CA ASN A 126 8.60 -4.00 1.91
C ASN A 126 9.06 -4.55 3.27
N ASP A 127 8.92 -5.86 3.48
CA ASP A 127 9.40 -6.57 4.67
C ASP A 127 10.53 -7.53 4.30
N ASP A 128 11.77 -7.13 4.58
CA ASP A 128 12.98 -7.91 4.30
C ASP A 128 13.10 -8.40 2.82
N GLY A 129 12.68 -7.56 1.89
CA GLY A 129 12.68 -7.84 0.45
C GLY A 129 11.40 -8.53 -0.04
N VAL A 130 10.34 -8.58 0.78
CA VAL A 130 9.03 -9.15 0.44
C VAL A 130 7.97 -8.06 0.40
N LEU A 131 7.26 -7.93 -0.72
CA LEU A 131 6.10 -7.05 -0.83
C LEU A 131 4.93 -7.65 -0.02
N LYS A 132 4.35 -6.87 0.88
CA LYS A 132 3.19 -7.28 1.69
C LYS A 132 2.17 -6.17 1.85
N SER A 133 0.92 -6.52 2.13
CA SER A 133 -0.04 -5.53 2.61
C SER A 133 0.33 -5.07 4.01
N LEU A 134 0.19 -3.79 4.31
CA LEU A 134 0.39 -3.26 5.66
C LEU A 134 -0.70 -3.71 6.64
N PHE A 135 -1.80 -4.29 6.14
CA PHE A 135 -2.89 -4.83 6.97
C PHE A 135 -2.82 -6.34 7.18
N SER A 136 -1.86 -7.05 6.57
CA SER A 136 -1.75 -8.52 6.75
C SER A 136 -1.40 -8.93 8.18
N ASP A 137 -0.85 -8.00 8.97
CA ASP A 137 -0.41 -8.26 10.34
C ASP A 137 -1.51 -8.00 11.38
N TYR A 138 -2.69 -7.49 10.98
CA TYR A 138 -3.83 -7.34 11.88
C TYR A 138 -4.51 -8.71 12.11
N LYS A 139 -4.14 -9.35 13.21
CA LYS A 139 -4.97 -10.38 13.84
C LYS A 139 -6.00 -9.66 14.73
N GLY A 140 -7.28 -9.78 14.38
CA GLY A 140 -8.37 -9.42 15.28
C GLY A 140 -8.37 -10.26 16.55
#